data_AF-A0A6C0HZY8-F1
#
_entry.id   AF-A0A6C0HZY8-F1
#
_cell.length_a   1.000
_cell.length_b   1.000
_cell.length_c   1.000
_cell.angle_alpha   90.00
_cell.angle_beta   90.00
_cell.angle_gamma   90.00
#
_symmetry.space_group_name_H-M   'P 1'
#
loop_
_entity.id
_entity.type
_entity.pdbx_description
1 polymer ?
#
loop_
_entity_poly.entity_id
_entity_poly.type
_entity_poly.pdbx_seq_one_letter_code
_entity_poly.pdbx_strand_id
1 'polypeptide(L)'
;MNTIQSFIKTKFTKETIPFSLQEFSTESQILLQKILYYIQESKKSFLTTEINSNILTMTKEEFPKNPYFLSIPNKIREIILGSQKIGKEYHFKIGFRNFTIYIILPYSEELTKFQTNKMFLFMDQEISRIYEWLYVASQFANEMKCSPSIDIYLYWTDHKKEIPEGKSLLDLNEININTGFTIACPIKNNEICIFRYEEWYKVLIHETFHSFGLDFVYLDENLTEKAIYKLFPVKTKVQLYEAYNEVWAELLQIIFKCYRPIYNDKDVNYYTHKPKWIDGVKYIVFDTFMRDIKKYLDIEISFSRLQACKVLNYYGITYKELCGFNKSSTQYNETSGVFSYYIIKNIFLHFIPDFLNWCIENNKNSLQFKKSQSNVFRLVHFIKDHYVNERFTQSMESVEKWISKHQTNKMMRTLRFTITGNE
;
A
#
# COMPACT_ATOMS: atom_id res chain seq x y z
N MET A 1 -20.27 -2.38 4.44
CA MET A 1 -19.26 -1.34 4.75
C MET A 1 -18.37 -1.88 5.87
N ASN A 2 -17.04 -1.93 5.68
CA ASN A 2 -16.10 -2.39 6.71
C ASN A 2 -16.33 -1.64 8.02
N THR A 3 -16.29 -2.35 9.15
CA THR A 3 -16.51 -1.78 10.50
C THR A 3 -15.57 -0.61 10.77
N ILE A 4 -14.33 -0.70 10.27
CA ILE A 4 -13.30 0.33 10.35
C ILE A 4 -13.65 1.58 9.52
N GLN A 5 -14.06 1.41 8.26
CA GLN A 5 -14.41 2.54 7.39
C GLN A 5 -15.64 3.30 7.90
N SER A 6 -16.64 2.56 8.40
CA SER A 6 -17.82 3.15 9.02
C SER A 6 -17.44 3.92 10.29
N PHE A 7 -16.58 3.36 11.14
CA PHE A 7 -16.07 4.03 12.32
C PHE A 7 -15.36 5.36 11.99
N ILE A 8 -14.47 5.37 10.98
CA ILE A 8 -13.76 6.59 10.59
C ILE A 8 -14.76 7.67 10.14
N LYS A 9 -15.70 7.31 9.26
CA LYS A 9 -16.71 8.24 8.70
C LYS A 9 -17.71 8.79 9.71
N THR A 10 -18.17 7.95 10.63
CA THR A 10 -19.35 8.27 11.45
C THR A 10 -19.01 8.80 12.82
N LYS A 11 -17.83 8.44 13.35
CA LYS A 11 -17.40 8.77 14.70
C LYS A 11 -16.09 9.57 14.71
N PHE A 12 -15.02 9.03 14.14
CA PHE A 12 -13.69 9.64 14.25
C PHE A 12 -13.62 11.04 13.62
N THR A 13 -14.11 11.21 12.39
CA THR A 13 -14.06 12.51 11.69
C THR A 13 -14.96 13.57 12.30
N LYS A 14 -15.94 13.19 13.13
CA LYS A 14 -16.79 14.15 13.87
C LYS A 14 -16.14 14.64 15.16
N GLU A 15 -15.26 13.84 15.74
CA GLU A 15 -14.61 14.12 17.03
C GLU A 15 -13.18 14.67 16.87
N THR A 16 -12.69 14.81 15.64
CA THR A 16 -11.36 15.32 15.29
C THR A 16 -11.49 16.49 14.30
N ILE A 17 -10.43 17.28 14.13
CA ILE A 17 -10.46 18.42 13.20
C ILE A 17 -10.71 17.88 11.78
N PRO A 18 -11.81 18.30 11.11
CA PRO A 18 -12.14 17.82 9.79
C PRO A 18 -11.04 18.21 8.81
N PHE A 19 -10.72 17.26 7.95
CA PHE A 19 -9.85 17.51 6.81
C PHE A 19 -10.73 17.69 5.58
N SER A 20 -10.43 18.72 4.79
CA SER A 20 -11.02 18.92 3.46
C SER A 20 -9.90 18.76 2.45
N LEU A 21 -9.96 17.71 1.65
CA LEU A 21 -9.02 17.53 0.54
C LEU A 21 -9.13 18.71 -0.42
N GLN A 22 -7.99 19.31 -0.77
CA GLN A 22 -7.95 20.35 -1.79
C GLN A 22 -8.18 19.75 -3.18
N GLU A 23 -8.57 20.61 -4.12
CA GLU A 23 -8.77 20.21 -5.50
C GLU A 23 -7.46 19.77 -6.17
N PHE A 24 -7.54 18.73 -6.99
CA PHE A 24 -6.41 18.32 -7.83
C PHE A 24 -6.25 19.32 -8.97
N SER A 25 -5.00 19.73 -9.25
CA SER A 25 -4.66 20.54 -10.41
C SER A 25 -5.06 19.86 -11.72
N THR A 26 -5.14 20.64 -12.80
CA THR A 26 -5.40 20.11 -14.14
C THR A 26 -4.36 19.06 -14.54
N GLU A 27 -3.10 19.29 -14.21
CA GLU A 27 -2.00 18.37 -14.49
C GLU A 27 -2.12 17.07 -13.69
N SER A 28 -2.51 17.15 -12.41
CA SER A 28 -2.80 15.98 -11.58
C SER A 28 -3.95 15.17 -12.12
N GLN A 29 -5.00 15.83 -12.62
CA GLN A 29 -6.12 15.15 -13.27
C GLN A 29 -5.68 14.44 -14.56
N ILE A 30 -4.79 15.04 -15.35
CA ILE A 30 -4.23 14.38 -16.55
C ILE A 30 -3.46 13.11 -16.17
N LEU A 31 -2.64 13.15 -15.09
CA LEU A 31 -1.93 11.95 -14.60
C LEU A 31 -2.92 10.84 -14.21
N LEU A 32 -3.94 11.18 -13.43
CA LEU A 32 -4.95 10.24 -12.96
C LEU A 32 -5.79 9.68 -14.11
N GLN A 33 -6.10 10.50 -15.11
CA GLN A 33 -6.76 10.07 -16.34
C GLN A 33 -5.90 9.10 -17.15
N LYS A 34 -4.59 9.36 -17.24
CA LYS A 34 -3.63 8.46 -17.90
C LYS A 34 -3.56 7.09 -17.19
N ILE A 35 -3.57 7.08 -15.86
CA ILE A 35 -3.64 5.83 -15.07
C ILE A 35 -4.95 5.09 -15.37
N LEU A 36 -6.10 5.77 -15.35
CA LEU A 36 -7.40 5.17 -15.68
C LEU A 36 -7.41 4.58 -17.10
N TYR A 37 -6.83 5.29 -18.07
CA TYR A 37 -6.68 4.81 -19.44
C TYR A 37 -5.92 3.48 -19.48
N TYR A 38 -4.76 3.38 -18.82
CA TYR A 38 -4.00 2.13 -18.81
C TYR A 38 -4.71 1.00 -18.04
N ILE A 39 -5.51 1.32 -17.03
CA ILE A 39 -6.38 0.33 -16.39
C ILE A 39 -7.41 -0.22 -17.41
N GLN A 40 -8.04 0.64 -18.21
CA GLN A 40 -8.98 0.21 -19.25
C GLN A 40 -8.30 -0.61 -20.35
N GLU A 41 -7.11 -0.21 -20.81
CA GLU A 41 -6.33 -0.96 -21.80
C GLU A 41 -5.85 -2.31 -21.25
N SER A 42 -5.46 -2.36 -19.98
CA SER A 42 -5.06 -3.60 -19.34
C SER A 42 -6.20 -4.65 -19.34
N LYS A 43 -7.46 -4.19 -19.25
CA LYS A 43 -8.61 -5.09 -19.33
C LYS A 43 -8.76 -5.70 -20.73
N LYS A 44 -8.58 -4.90 -21.78
CA LYS A 44 -8.58 -5.38 -23.17
C LYS A 44 -7.46 -6.39 -23.39
N SER A 45 -6.26 -6.05 -22.92
CA SER A 45 -5.09 -6.92 -23.02
C SER A 45 -5.29 -8.24 -22.27
N PHE A 46 -5.90 -8.22 -21.07
CA PHE A 46 -6.19 -9.43 -20.31
C PHE A 46 -7.12 -10.39 -21.07
N LEU A 47 -8.13 -9.87 -21.78
CA LEU A 47 -9.11 -10.69 -22.52
C LEU A 47 -8.51 -11.42 -23.72
N THR A 48 -7.40 -10.93 -24.27
CA THR A 48 -6.73 -11.54 -25.43
C THR A 48 -5.44 -12.27 -25.07
N THR A 49 -4.97 -12.13 -23.83
CA THR A 49 -3.74 -12.77 -23.38
C THR A 49 -4.01 -14.21 -22.97
N GLU A 50 -3.19 -15.13 -23.47
CA GLU A 50 -3.18 -16.51 -23.01
C GLU A 50 -2.61 -16.57 -21.59
N ILE A 51 -3.42 -17.07 -20.65
CA ILE A 51 -3.03 -17.28 -19.25
C ILE A 51 -3.10 -18.77 -18.97
N ASN A 52 -1.94 -19.39 -18.87
CA ASN A 52 -1.84 -20.80 -18.52
C ASN A 52 -1.97 -20.95 -17.00
N SER A 53 -2.93 -21.75 -16.54
CA SER A 53 -3.14 -21.98 -15.11
C SER A 53 -3.19 -23.46 -14.78
N ASN A 54 -2.50 -23.87 -13.72
CA ASN A 54 -2.53 -25.24 -13.21
C ASN A 54 -2.93 -25.25 -11.73
N ILE A 55 -3.69 -26.26 -11.33
CA ILE A 55 -3.93 -26.53 -9.91
C ILE A 55 -2.65 -27.15 -9.34
N LEU A 56 -2.20 -26.62 -8.21
CA LEU A 56 -1.01 -27.12 -7.52
C LEU A 56 -1.39 -28.32 -6.64
N THR A 57 -0.76 -29.47 -6.88
CA THR A 57 -0.77 -30.59 -5.94
C THR A 57 0.24 -30.29 -4.85
N MET A 58 -0.24 -30.11 -3.61
CA MET A 58 0.59 -29.69 -2.49
C MET A 58 0.28 -30.51 -1.23
N THR A 59 1.29 -30.67 -0.38
CA THR A 59 1.15 -31.17 0.98
C THR A 59 1.49 -30.07 1.98
N LYS A 60 1.58 -30.41 3.27
CA LYS A 60 2.05 -29.46 4.27
C LYS A 60 3.50 -29.03 4.00
N GLU A 61 4.35 -29.98 3.61
CA GLU A 61 5.79 -29.78 3.44
C GLU A 61 6.19 -29.41 2.00
N GLU A 62 5.45 -29.93 1.01
CA GLU A 62 5.73 -29.78 -0.43
C GLU A 62 4.77 -28.79 -1.09
N PHE A 63 5.29 -27.61 -1.41
CA PHE A 63 4.60 -26.54 -2.12
C PHE A 63 5.63 -25.56 -2.69
N PRO A 64 5.26 -24.68 -3.64
CA PRO A 64 6.15 -23.66 -4.15
C PRO A 64 6.62 -22.69 -3.05
N LYS A 65 7.91 -22.76 -2.72
CA LYS A 65 8.57 -21.89 -1.74
C LYS A 65 9.35 -20.80 -2.48
N ASN A 66 9.11 -19.56 -2.10
CA ASN A 66 9.95 -18.44 -2.49
C ASN A 66 11.40 -18.73 -2.07
N PRO A 67 12.41 -18.42 -2.89
CA PRO A 67 13.82 -18.69 -2.54
C PRO A 67 14.26 -18.06 -1.20
N TYR A 68 13.61 -16.97 -0.79
CA TYR A 68 13.84 -16.27 0.47
C TYR A 68 12.73 -16.55 1.51
N PHE A 69 12.13 -17.74 1.49
CA PHE A 69 11.08 -18.13 2.44
C PHE A 69 11.49 -17.95 3.91
N LEU A 70 12.78 -18.09 4.23
CA LEU A 70 13.33 -17.85 5.57
C LEU A 70 13.32 -16.38 6.01
N SER A 71 13.10 -15.43 5.10
CA SER A 71 12.93 -14.00 5.42
C SER A 71 11.52 -13.67 5.90
N ILE A 72 10.53 -14.56 5.69
CA ILE A 72 9.19 -14.40 6.26
C ILE A 72 9.28 -14.54 7.79
N PRO A 73 8.63 -13.69 8.61
CA PRO A 73 8.65 -13.81 10.07
C PRO A 73 8.30 -15.22 10.57
N ASN A 74 9.03 -15.72 11.58
CA ASN A 74 8.95 -17.12 12.02
C ASN A 74 7.51 -17.59 12.32
N LYS A 75 6.75 -16.79 13.07
CA LYS A 75 5.34 -17.08 13.40
C LYS A 75 4.46 -17.29 12.16
N ILE A 76 4.71 -16.55 11.09
CA ILE A 76 3.97 -16.68 9.83
C ILE A 76 4.42 -17.91 9.06
N ARG A 77 5.73 -18.22 9.05
CA ARG A 77 6.24 -19.47 8.48
C ARG A 77 5.64 -20.69 9.16
N GLU A 78 5.52 -20.67 10.49
CA GLU A 78 4.89 -21.74 11.27
C GLU A 78 3.43 -21.94 10.86
N ILE A 79 2.68 -20.85 10.64
CA ILE A 79 1.30 -20.93 10.10
C ILE A 79 1.32 -21.60 8.73
N ILE A 80 2.16 -21.12 7.80
CA ILE A 80 2.23 -21.67 6.45
C ILE A 80 2.60 -23.15 6.49
N LEU A 81 3.62 -23.56 7.23
CA LEU A 81 4.09 -24.95 7.31
C LEU A 81 3.10 -25.86 8.04
N GLY A 82 2.41 -25.37 9.07
CA GLY A 82 1.47 -26.15 9.88
C GLY A 82 0.11 -26.41 9.21
N SER A 83 -0.30 -25.54 8.27
CA SER A 83 -1.59 -25.60 7.59
C SER A 83 -1.62 -26.49 6.35
N GLN A 84 -2.80 -27.06 6.09
CA GLN A 84 -3.13 -27.60 4.76
C GLN A 84 -3.17 -26.44 3.75
N LYS A 85 -2.98 -26.74 2.45
CA LYS A 85 -2.84 -25.71 1.42
C LYS A 85 -3.60 -26.08 0.16
N ILE A 86 -4.16 -25.07 -0.49
CA ILE A 86 -4.72 -25.16 -1.83
C ILE A 86 -4.17 -24.00 -2.66
N GLY A 87 -3.93 -24.23 -3.94
CA GLY A 87 -3.31 -23.20 -4.75
C GLY A 87 -3.39 -23.45 -6.24
N LYS A 88 -3.13 -22.37 -6.98
CA LYS A 88 -2.96 -22.38 -8.43
C LYS A 88 -1.69 -21.62 -8.79
N GLU A 89 -1.04 -22.10 -9.84
CA GLU A 89 0.00 -21.36 -10.53
C GLU A 89 -0.56 -20.78 -11.83
N TYR A 90 -0.05 -19.61 -12.21
CA TYR A 90 -0.44 -18.90 -13.41
C TYR A 90 0.79 -18.41 -14.15
N HIS A 91 0.79 -18.52 -15.46
CA HIS A 91 1.87 -18.06 -16.33
C HIS A 91 1.30 -17.17 -17.42
N PHE A 92 1.88 -15.98 -17.56
CA PHE A 92 1.55 -15.04 -18.64
C PHE A 92 2.70 -14.09 -18.91
N LYS A 93 2.58 -13.32 -19.99
CA LYS A 93 3.59 -12.36 -20.44
C LYS A 93 2.96 -10.99 -20.65
N ILE A 94 3.64 -9.94 -20.22
CA ILE A 94 3.29 -8.55 -20.51
C ILE A 94 4.50 -7.85 -21.12
N GLY A 95 4.39 -7.46 -22.39
CA GLY A 95 5.52 -6.90 -23.13
C GLY A 95 6.67 -7.92 -23.21
N PHE A 96 7.83 -7.58 -22.66
CA PHE A 96 8.98 -8.49 -22.60
C PHE A 96 9.05 -9.32 -21.31
N ARG A 97 8.22 -9.00 -20.31
CA ARG A 97 8.29 -9.58 -18.96
C ARG A 97 7.47 -10.86 -18.87
N ASN A 98 8.09 -11.92 -18.38
CA ASN A 98 7.38 -13.16 -18.03
C ASN A 98 6.98 -13.13 -16.55
N PHE A 99 5.78 -13.61 -16.25
CA PHE A 99 5.25 -13.68 -14.90
C PHE A 99 4.85 -15.10 -14.56
N THR A 100 5.27 -15.55 -13.38
CA THR A 100 4.75 -16.74 -12.72
C THR A 100 4.09 -16.31 -11.42
N ILE A 101 2.80 -16.59 -11.25
CA ILE A 101 2.07 -16.22 -10.04
C ILE A 101 1.65 -17.48 -9.31
N TYR A 102 2.11 -17.64 -8.07
CA TYR A 102 1.69 -18.70 -7.17
C TYR A 102 0.70 -18.11 -6.16
N ILE A 103 -0.56 -18.53 -6.24
CA ILE A 103 -1.56 -18.21 -5.21
C ILE A 103 -1.76 -19.42 -4.33
N ILE A 104 -1.40 -19.31 -3.05
CA ILE A 104 -1.41 -20.39 -2.08
C ILE A 104 -2.22 -19.92 -0.86
N LEU A 105 -3.31 -20.64 -0.59
CA LEU A 105 -4.21 -20.38 0.53
C LEU A 105 -4.06 -21.48 1.59
N PRO A 106 -3.52 -21.14 2.77
CA PRO A 106 -3.57 -22.00 3.94
C PRO A 106 -5.01 -22.19 4.44
N TYR A 107 -5.35 -23.39 4.89
CA TYR A 107 -6.63 -23.68 5.53
C TYR A 107 -6.46 -24.68 6.70
N SER A 108 -7.38 -24.63 7.66
CA SER A 108 -7.35 -25.44 8.89
C SER A 108 -8.36 -26.59 8.89
N GLU A 109 -9.49 -26.43 8.21
CA GLU A 109 -10.59 -27.40 8.19
C GLU A 109 -10.70 -28.09 6.82
N GLU A 110 -11.14 -29.34 6.80
CA GLU A 110 -11.33 -30.07 5.54
C GLU A 110 -12.30 -29.31 4.62
N LEU A 111 -11.86 -29.04 3.38
CA LEU A 111 -12.65 -28.31 2.41
C LEU A 111 -13.58 -29.26 1.66
N THR A 112 -14.87 -28.93 1.65
CA THR A 112 -15.82 -29.56 0.72
C THR A 112 -15.45 -29.22 -0.73
N LYS A 113 -15.85 -30.08 -1.68
CA LYS A 113 -15.68 -29.81 -3.12
C LYS A 113 -16.24 -28.43 -3.54
N PHE A 114 -17.33 -27.99 -2.93
CA PHE A 114 -17.92 -26.67 -3.20
C PHE A 114 -17.01 -25.53 -2.73
N GLN A 115 -16.47 -25.62 -1.50
CA GLN A 115 -15.52 -24.62 -0.99
C GLN A 115 -14.25 -24.57 -1.82
N THR A 116 -13.69 -25.74 -2.18
CA THR A 116 -12.54 -25.87 -3.07
C THR A 116 -12.76 -25.17 -4.41
N ASN A 117 -13.88 -25.42 -5.08
CA ASN A 117 -14.21 -24.78 -6.35
C ASN A 117 -14.38 -23.25 -6.20
N LYS A 118 -14.97 -22.79 -5.10
CA LYS A 118 -15.11 -21.36 -4.80
C LYS A 118 -13.76 -20.68 -4.60
N MET A 119 -12.81 -21.36 -3.95
CA MET A 119 -11.45 -20.85 -3.75
C MET A 119 -10.69 -20.74 -5.08
N PHE A 120 -10.78 -21.74 -5.96
CA PHE A 120 -10.17 -21.65 -7.28
C PHE A 120 -10.77 -20.53 -8.13
N LEU A 121 -12.10 -20.36 -8.11
CA LEU A 121 -12.75 -19.24 -8.80
C LEU A 121 -12.30 -17.89 -8.24
N PHE A 122 -12.11 -17.79 -6.92
CA PHE A 122 -11.56 -16.59 -6.30
C PHE A 122 -10.13 -16.30 -6.78
N MET A 123 -9.25 -17.30 -6.84
CA MET A 123 -7.89 -17.13 -7.38
C MET A 123 -7.91 -16.62 -8.83
N ASP A 124 -8.79 -17.19 -9.67
CA ASP A 124 -8.94 -16.78 -11.08
C ASP A 124 -9.41 -15.33 -11.21
N GLN A 125 -10.29 -14.87 -10.32
CA GLN A 125 -10.74 -13.48 -10.27
C GLN A 125 -9.63 -12.52 -9.87
N GLU A 126 -8.80 -12.88 -8.89
CA GLU A 126 -7.70 -12.04 -8.44
C GLU A 126 -6.55 -11.98 -9.45
N ILE A 127 -6.36 -13.00 -10.31
CA ILE A 127 -5.39 -12.93 -11.41
C ILE A 127 -5.72 -11.85 -12.42
N SER A 128 -7.01 -11.62 -12.72
CA SER A 128 -7.40 -10.46 -13.54
C SER A 128 -6.97 -9.14 -12.88
N ARG A 129 -7.01 -9.05 -11.55
CA ARG A 129 -6.63 -7.84 -10.82
C ARG A 129 -5.12 -7.64 -10.80
N ILE A 130 -4.37 -8.72 -10.55
CA ILE A 130 -2.90 -8.74 -10.59
C ILE A 130 -2.41 -8.34 -11.98
N TYR A 131 -2.97 -8.93 -13.04
CA TYR A 131 -2.60 -8.61 -14.42
C TYR A 131 -2.82 -7.13 -14.74
N GLU A 132 -3.98 -6.57 -14.39
CA GLU A 132 -4.32 -5.17 -14.68
C GLU A 132 -3.30 -4.20 -14.06
N TRP A 133 -2.89 -4.42 -12.81
CA TRP A 133 -1.85 -3.61 -12.20
C TRP A 133 -0.47 -3.82 -12.84
N LEU A 134 -0.03 -5.06 -13.04
CA LEU A 134 1.27 -5.34 -13.66
C LEU A 134 1.38 -4.75 -15.08
N TYR A 135 0.26 -4.72 -15.81
CA TYR A 135 0.17 -4.02 -17.08
C TYR A 135 0.39 -2.52 -16.92
N VAL A 136 -0.35 -1.87 -16.00
CA VAL A 136 -0.21 -0.43 -15.71
C VAL A 136 1.22 -0.10 -15.31
N ALA A 137 1.81 -0.84 -14.37
CA ALA A 137 3.19 -0.66 -13.92
C ALA A 137 4.18 -0.76 -15.09
N SER A 138 3.95 -1.71 -16.02
CA SER A 138 4.79 -1.88 -17.21
C SER A 138 4.74 -0.69 -18.17
N GLN A 139 3.64 0.08 -18.21
CA GLN A 139 3.54 1.27 -19.04
C GLN A 139 4.34 2.46 -18.49
N PHE A 140 4.61 2.49 -17.18
CA PHE A 140 5.39 3.55 -16.53
C PHE A 140 6.86 3.18 -16.30
N ALA A 141 7.20 1.89 -16.37
CA ALA A 141 8.57 1.41 -16.18
C ALA A 141 9.40 1.58 -17.46
N ASN A 142 10.20 2.65 -17.53
CA ASN A 142 11.10 2.88 -18.68
C ASN A 142 12.33 1.96 -18.68
N GLU A 143 12.65 1.32 -17.55
CA GLU A 143 13.83 0.46 -17.42
C GLU A 143 13.53 -0.97 -17.87
N MET A 144 13.73 -1.22 -19.17
CA MET A 144 13.52 -2.55 -19.78
C MET A 144 14.44 -3.67 -19.22
N LYS A 145 15.34 -3.35 -18.29
CA LYS A 145 16.34 -4.27 -17.72
C LYS A 145 15.99 -4.81 -16.33
N CYS A 146 15.26 -4.05 -15.52
CA CYS A 146 14.80 -4.56 -14.21
C CYS A 146 13.92 -5.78 -14.45
N SER A 147 14.00 -6.85 -13.68
CA SER A 147 13.00 -7.90 -13.51
C SER A 147 12.38 -8.51 -14.80
N PRO A 148 13.17 -8.97 -15.80
CA PRO A 148 12.63 -9.55 -17.04
C PRO A 148 11.79 -10.82 -16.84
N SER A 149 11.99 -11.53 -15.73
CA SER A 149 11.11 -12.61 -15.27
C SER A 149 10.78 -12.37 -13.80
N ILE A 150 9.53 -12.57 -13.41
CA ILE A 150 9.07 -12.27 -12.06
C ILE A 150 8.20 -13.41 -11.54
N ASP A 151 8.64 -14.03 -10.46
CA ASP A 151 7.87 -15.01 -9.72
C ASP A 151 7.25 -14.34 -8.49
N ILE A 152 5.92 -14.42 -8.37
CA ILE A 152 5.14 -13.77 -7.32
C ILE A 152 4.47 -14.83 -6.47
N TYR A 153 4.85 -14.90 -5.19
CA TYR A 153 4.33 -15.84 -4.21
C TYR A 153 3.35 -15.15 -3.28
N LEU A 154 2.08 -15.52 -3.37
CA LEU A 154 1.01 -15.05 -2.49
C LEU A 154 0.63 -16.17 -1.53
N TYR A 155 1.14 -16.14 -0.29
CA TYR A 155 0.84 -17.14 0.75
C TYR A 155 -0.39 -16.80 1.60
N TRP A 156 -0.97 -15.61 1.40
CA TRP A 156 -2.26 -15.14 1.94
C TRP A 156 -2.69 -15.74 3.29
N THR A 157 -1.81 -15.64 4.30
CA THR A 157 -2.17 -16.01 5.67
C THR A 157 -3.13 -14.98 6.27
N ASP A 158 -3.95 -15.41 7.23
CA ASP A 158 -4.87 -14.52 7.95
C ASP A 158 -4.20 -13.76 9.12
N HIS A 159 -2.88 -13.88 9.30
CA HIS A 159 -2.16 -13.16 10.35
C HIS A 159 -2.30 -11.64 10.13
N LYS A 160 -2.71 -10.89 11.17
CA LYS A 160 -2.93 -9.43 11.10
C LYS A 160 -1.76 -8.64 11.66
N LYS A 161 -1.62 -7.41 11.20
CA LYS A 161 -0.72 -6.40 11.76
C LYS A 161 -1.36 -5.77 12.97
N GLU A 162 -0.77 -5.99 14.14
CA GLU A 162 -1.28 -5.44 15.40
C GLU A 162 -0.15 -4.90 16.29
N ILE A 163 -0.49 -3.88 17.07
CA ILE A 163 0.32 -3.43 18.20
C ILE A 163 0.42 -4.59 19.19
N PRO A 164 1.62 -4.91 19.71
CA PRO A 164 1.80 -5.95 20.72
C PRO A 164 0.93 -5.73 21.96
N GLU A 165 0.48 -6.82 22.58
CA GLU A 165 -0.27 -6.74 23.85
C GLU A 165 0.68 -6.33 24.99
N GLY A 166 0.24 -5.33 25.78
CA GLY A 166 1.04 -4.72 26.83
C GLY A 166 1.91 -3.55 26.34
N LYS A 167 2.04 -2.51 27.17
CA LYS A 167 3.06 -1.46 26.97
C LYS A 167 4.41 -2.05 27.34
N SER A 168 5.03 -2.79 26.44
CA SER A 168 6.42 -3.21 26.59
C SER A 168 7.33 -2.25 25.82
N LEU A 169 8.58 -2.14 26.25
CA LEU A 169 9.68 -1.44 25.57
C LEU A 169 10.10 -2.17 24.27
N LEU A 170 9.21 -2.94 23.65
CA LEU A 170 9.52 -3.73 22.46
C LEU A 170 9.34 -2.86 21.23
N ASP A 171 10.40 -2.76 20.43
CA ASP A 171 10.34 -2.11 19.13
C ASP A 171 9.37 -2.88 18.21
N LEU A 172 8.53 -2.14 17.48
CA LEU A 172 7.71 -2.72 16.42
C LEU A 172 8.65 -3.31 15.36
N ASN A 173 8.49 -4.59 15.04
CA ASN A 173 9.37 -5.31 14.11
C ASN A 173 8.58 -5.88 12.91
N GLU A 174 9.22 -6.71 12.10
CA GLU A 174 8.67 -7.25 10.85
C GLU A 174 7.35 -7.99 11.05
N ILE A 175 7.12 -8.64 12.19
CA ILE A 175 5.84 -9.32 12.49
C ILE A 175 4.69 -8.34 12.67
N ASN A 176 4.96 -7.10 13.04
CA ASN A 176 3.96 -6.06 13.26
C ASN A 176 3.69 -5.25 11.98
N ILE A 177 4.71 -5.12 11.11
CA ILE A 177 4.75 -4.09 10.07
C ILE A 177 4.73 -4.70 8.65
N ASN A 178 5.56 -5.70 8.37
CA ASN A 178 5.88 -6.11 6.99
C ASN A 178 4.92 -7.18 6.48
N THR A 179 4.31 -6.99 5.32
CA THR A 179 3.39 -7.98 4.71
C THR A 179 4.01 -8.70 3.50
N GLY A 180 5.05 -8.12 2.91
CA GLY A 180 5.77 -8.69 1.78
C GLY A 180 7.17 -8.12 1.66
N PHE A 181 7.90 -8.62 0.68
CA PHE A 181 9.22 -8.13 0.30
C PHE A 181 9.53 -8.52 -1.15
N THR A 182 10.52 -7.84 -1.71
CA THR A 182 11.05 -8.05 -3.06
C THR A 182 12.52 -7.65 -3.12
N ILE A 183 13.18 -7.98 -4.22
CA ILE A 183 14.46 -7.36 -4.57
C ILE A 183 14.15 -6.17 -5.49
N ALA A 184 14.67 -5.00 -5.15
CA ALA A 184 14.60 -3.86 -6.05
C ALA A 184 15.30 -4.20 -7.38
N CYS A 185 14.63 -3.88 -8.50
CA CYS A 185 15.14 -3.91 -9.89
C CYS A 185 16.36 -4.82 -10.18
N PRO A 186 16.31 -6.15 -9.92
CA PRO A 186 17.38 -7.04 -10.33
C PRO A 186 17.44 -7.12 -11.86
N ILE A 187 18.62 -7.31 -12.45
CA ILE A 187 18.79 -7.47 -13.92
C ILE A 187 18.44 -8.89 -14.43
N LYS A 188 17.92 -9.76 -13.55
CA LYS A 188 17.58 -11.17 -13.80
C LYS A 188 16.20 -11.47 -13.22
N ASN A 189 15.89 -12.76 -13.03
CA ASN A 189 14.70 -13.21 -12.32
C ASN A 189 14.56 -12.49 -10.98
N ASN A 190 13.35 -11.99 -10.73
CA ASN A 190 12.96 -11.37 -9.48
C ASN A 190 11.90 -12.19 -8.77
N GLU A 191 11.83 -12.01 -7.47
CA GLU A 191 11.02 -12.76 -6.54
C GLU A 191 10.23 -11.77 -5.69
N ILE A 192 8.89 -11.81 -5.76
CA ILE A 192 8.02 -11.04 -4.87
C ILE A 192 7.33 -12.01 -3.93
N CYS A 193 7.41 -11.78 -2.62
CA CYS A 193 6.74 -12.59 -1.62
C CYS A 193 5.75 -11.74 -0.83
N ILE A 194 4.49 -12.14 -0.80
CA ILE A 194 3.42 -11.50 -0.01
C ILE A 194 2.74 -12.56 0.83
N PHE A 195 2.87 -12.45 2.16
CA PHE A 195 2.52 -13.53 3.07
C PHE A 195 1.29 -13.27 3.95
N ARG A 196 0.73 -12.05 3.96
CA ARG A 196 -0.59 -11.79 4.57
C ARG A 196 -1.62 -11.48 3.50
N TYR A 197 -2.85 -11.91 3.73
CA TYR A 197 -4.00 -11.49 2.93
C TYR A 197 -4.39 -10.03 3.24
N GLU A 198 -4.17 -9.57 4.47
CA GLU A 198 -4.38 -8.17 4.86
C GLU A 198 -3.56 -7.22 3.96
N GLU A 199 -4.25 -6.32 3.26
CA GLU A 199 -3.65 -5.29 2.37
C GLU A 199 -2.80 -5.83 1.20
N TRP A 200 -2.93 -7.11 0.85
CA TRP A 200 -2.04 -7.79 -0.09
C TRP A 200 -1.91 -7.07 -1.45
N TYR A 201 -3.00 -6.49 -1.99
CA TYR A 201 -2.97 -5.84 -3.31
C TYR A 201 -2.21 -4.51 -3.28
N LYS A 202 -2.34 -3.75 -2.19
CA LYS A 202 -1.52 -2.56 -1.95
C LYS A 202 -0.05 -2.94 -1.85
N VAL A 203 0.24 -4.03 -1.13
CA VAL A 203 1.61 -4.54 -0.99
C VAL A 203 2.16 -5.02 -2.35
N LEU A 204 1.35 -5.67 -3.18
CA LEU A 204 1.76 -6.00 -4.55
C LEU A 204 2.15 -4.75 -5.32
N ILE A 205 1.34 -3.68 -5.25
CA ILE A 205 1.69 -2.39 -5.86
C ILE A 205 3.04 -1.90 -5.32
N HIS A 206 3.21 -1.84 -4.01
CA HIS A 206 4.45 -1.42 -3.36
C HIS A 206 5.68 -2.24 -3.82
N GLU A 207 5.63 -3.58 -3.73
CA GLU A 207 6.76 -4.45 -4.10
C GLU A 207 7.08 -4.36 -5.60
N THR A 208 6.06 -4.16 -6.45
CA THR A 208 6.30 -3.96 -7.87
C THR A 208 6.90 -2.60 -8.20
N PHE A 209 6.71 -1.56 -7.37
CA PHE A 209 7.42 -0.29 -7.53
C PHE A 209 8.94 -0.49 -7.43
N HIS A 210 9.40 -1.20 -6.40
CA HIS A 210 10.80 -1.59 -6.24
C HIS A 210 11.27 -2.49 -7.39
N SER A 211 10.52 -3.55 -7.67
CA SER A 211 10.86 -4.55 -8.69
C SER A 211 10.99 -3.95 -10.09
N PHE A 212 10.16 -2.96 -10.45
CA PHE A 212 10.15 -2.35 -11.77
C PHE A 212 11.08 -1.13 -11.85
N GLY A 213 11.75 -0.77 -10.75
CA GLY A 213 12.60 0.41 -10.69
C GLY A 213 11.82 1.72 -10.85
N LEU A 214 10.58 1.77 -10.33
CA LEU A 214 9.76 2.98 -10.35
C LEU A 214 10.19 3.99 -9.28
N ASP A 215 11.00 3.57 -8.32
CA ASP A 215 11.47 4.40 -7.21
C ASP A 215 12.94 4.80 -7.34
N PHE A 216 13.55 5.12 -6.19
CA PHE A 216 14.91 5.61 -6.06
C PHE A 216 15.73 4.92 -4.96
N VAL A 217 15.41 3.66 -4.64
CA VAL A 217 16.07 2.89 -3.57
C VAL A 217 17.60 2.78 -3.70
N TYR A 218 18.15 2.88 -4.91
CA TYR A 218 19.62 2.81 -5.12
C TYR A 218 20.36 4.15 -4.98
N LEU A 219 19.67 5.25 -4.68
CA LEU A 219 20.33 6.55 -4.47
C LEU A 219 20.88 6.64 -3.04
N ASP A 220 21.99 7.37 -2.85
CA ASP A 220 22.68 7.46 -1.57
C ASP A 220 21.79 8.08 -0.47
N GLU A 221 21.51 7.27 0.55
CA GLU A 221 20.65 7.62 1.68
C GLU A 221 21.35 8.56 2.67
N ASN A 222 22.68 8.52 2.78
CA ASN A 222 23.39 9.17 3.89
C ASN A 222 23.18 10.69 3.94
N LEU A 223 23.15 11.34 2.78
CA LEU A 223 22.92 12.79 2.69
C LEU A 223 21.46 13.16 2.94
N THR A 224 20.54 12.30 2.50
CA THR A 224 19.09 12.47 2.67
C THR A 224 18.70 12.30 4.14
N GLU A 225 19.23 11.27 4.81
CA GLU A 225 19.03 11.03 6.24
C GLU A 225 19.48 12.22 7.08
N LYS A 226 20.69 12.73 6.83
CA LYS A 226 21.21 13.93 7.52
C LYS A 226 20.32 15.15 7.35
N ALA A 227 19.65 15.29 6.21
CA ALA A 227 18.73 16.39 5.98
C ALA A 227 17.41 16.19 6.74
N ILE A 228 16.91 14.96 6.82
CA ILE A 228 15.71 14.62 7.60
C ILE A 228 15.96 14.73 9.11
N TYR A 229 17.13 14.32 9.62
CA TYR A 229 17.48 14.44 11.05
C TYR A 229 17.52 15.89 11.56
N LYS A 230 17.67 16.88 10.65
CA LYS A 230 17.54 18.30 10.99
C LYS A 230 16.10 18.74 11.20
N LEU A 231 15.14 18.02 10.62
CA LEU A 231 13.70 18.28 10.77
C LEU A 231 13.13 17.48 11.94
N PHE A 232 13.59 16.25 12.14
CA PHE A 232 13.15 15.34 13.19
C PHE A 232 14.36 14.79 13.96
N PRO A 233 14.53 15.08 15.26
CA PRO A 233 15.61 14.54 16.09
C PRO A 233 15.45 13.04 16.41
N VAL A 234 15.32 12.20 15.39
CA VAL A 234 15.19 10.74 15.49
C VAL A 234 16.53 10.03 15.30
N LYS A 235 16.65 8.80 15.83
CA LYS A 235 17.85 7.95 15.69
C LYS A 235 17.57 6.67 14.91
N THR A 236 16.74 6.76 13.86
CA THR A 236 16.35 5.62 13.02
C THR A 236 16.83 5.80 11.59
N LYS A 237 17.06 4.70 10.89
CA LYS A 237 17.30 4.69 9.45
C LYS A 237 16.08 5.27 8.72
N VAL A 238 16.29 6.29 7.89
CA VAL A 238 15.19 6.95 7.15
C VAL A 238 15.18 6.49 5.70
N GLN A 239 14.20 5.67 5.35
CA GLN A 239 14.01 5.14 4.02
C GLN A 239 12.93 5.95 3.27
N LEU A 240 13.33 7.09 2.71
CA LEU A 240 12.38 8.00 2.06
C LEU A 240 11.65 7.38 0.85
N TYR A 241 12.31 6.46 0.16
CA TYR A 241 11.72 5.73 -0.97
C TYR A 241 10.57 4.81 -0.50
N GLU A 242 10.63 4.25 0.71
CA GLU A 242 9.52 3.47 1.30
C GLU A 242 8.28 4.34 1.49
N ALA A 243 8.45 5.54 2.04
CA ALA A 243 7.35 6.48 2.20
C ALA A 243 6.76 6.92 0.85
N TYR A 244 7.61 7.21 -0.14
CA TYR A 244 7.18 7.58 -1.50
C TYR A 244 6.39 6.45 -2.17
N ASN A 245 6.90 5.22 -2.12
CA ASN A 245 6.25 4.04 -2.70
C ASN A 245 4.92 3.75 -2.00
N GLU A 246 4.86 3.89 -0.69
CA GLU A 246 3.66 3.64 0.08
C GLU A 246 2.52 4.61 -0.26
N VAL A 247 2.82 5.90 -0.47
CA VAL A 247 1.81 6.89 -0.92
C VAL A 247 1.22 6.50 -2.26
N TRP A 248 2.06 6.12 -3.23
CA TRP A 248 1.58 5.66 -4.53
C TRP A 248 0.79 4.36 -4.42
N ALA A 249 1.22 3.43 -3.59
CA ALA A 249 0.52 2.17 -3.37
C ALA A 249 -0.87 2.37 -2.78
N GLU A 250 -1.03 3.26 -1.79
CA GLU A 250 -2.34 3.61 -1.22
C GLU A 250 -3.23 4.35 -2.23
N LEU A 251 -2.70 5.31 -2.98
CA LEU A 251 -3.45 6.04 -4.01
C LEU A 251 -3.91 5.10 -5.14
N LEU A 252 -3.04 4.21 -5.62
CA LEU A 252 -3.37 3.23 -6.65
C LEU A 252 -4.37 2.18 -6.15
N GLN A 253 -4.25 1.72 -4.90
CA GLN A 253 -5.26 0.88 -4.27
C GLN A 253 -6.64 1.54 -4.28
N ILE A 254 -6.72 2.85 -3.97
CA ILE A 254 -7.97 3.63 -4.04
C ILE A 254 -8.48 3.73 -5.47
N ILE A 255 -7.61 4.05 -6.43
CA ILE A 255 -7.95 4.12 -7.86
C ILE A 255 -8.56 2.80 -8.33
N PHE A 256 -7.92 1.66 -8.05
CA PHE A 256 -8.45 0.34 -8.41
C PHE A 256 -9.76 0.03 -7.69
N LYS A 257 -9.92 0.43 -6.43
CA LYS A 257 -11.18 0.27 -5.69
C LYS A 257 -12.33 1.09 -6.31
N CYS A 258 -12.05 2.28 -6.81
CA CYS A 258 -13.04 3.11 -7.52
C CYS A 258 -13.38 2.51 -8.89
N TYR A 259 -12.39 1.93 -9.57
CA TYR A 259 -12.61 1.27 -10.87
C TYR A 259 -13.41 -0.03 -10.72
N ARG A 260 -13.06 -0.87 -9.73
CA ARG A 260 -13.69 -2.17 -9.41
C ARG A 260 -14.40 -2.11 -8.05
N PRO A 261 -15.50 -1.36 -7.92
CA PRO A 261 -16.25 -1.37 -6.67
C PRO A 261 -16.80 -2.79 -6.45
N ILE A 262 -16.63 -3.29 -5.22
CA ILE A 262 -17.29 -4.53 -4.80
C ILE A 262 -18.79 -4.21 -4.76
N TYR A 263 -19.54 -4.66 -5.76
CA TYR A 263 -20.99 -4.48 -5.79
C TYR A 263 -21.62 -5.41 -4.75
N ASN A 264 -22.06 -4.85 -3.63
CA ASN A 264 -23.12 -5.46 -2.84
C ASN A 264 -24.45 -4.89 -3.35
N ASP A 265 -25.43 -5.76 -3.60
CA ASP A 265 -26.78 -5.39 -4.12
C ASP A 265 -27.49 -4.29 -3.33
N LYS A 266 -27.03 -3.96 -2.11
CA LYS A 266 -27.61 -2.94 -1.24
C LYS A 266 -27.06 -1.52 -1.45
N ASP A 267 -25.96 -1.34 -2.18
CA ASP A 267 -25.29 -0.03 -2.36
C ASP A 267 -25.52 0.61 -3.75
N VAL A 268 -26.42 0.04 -4.56
CA VAL A 268 -26.67 0.44 -5.97
C VAL A 268 -27.20 1.89 -6.10
N ASN A 269 -27.76 2.47 -5.04
CA ASN A 269 -28.39 3.79 -5.07
C ASN A 269 -27.42 4.99 -4.97
N TYR A 270 -26.11 4.77 -4.86
CA TYR A 270 -25.14 5.87 -4.68
C TYR A 270 -24.51 6.40 -5.97
N TYR A 271 -24.72 5.73 -7.12
CA TYR A 271 -24.11 6.13 -8.38
C TYR A 271 -25.16 6.81 -9.27
N THR A 272 -24.98 8.11 -9.50
CA THR A 272 -25.85 8.89 -10.41
C THR A 272 -25.65 8.52 -11.88
N HIS A 273 -24.59 7.78 -12.23
CA HIS A 273 -24.27 7.39 -13.59
C HIS A 273 -23.96 5.88 -13.66
N LYS A 274 -24.79 5.11 -14.37
CA LYS A 274 -24.49 3.70 -14.66
C LYS A 274 -23.26 3.63 -15.57
N PRO A 275 -22.25 2.80 -15.25
CA PRO A 275 -21.09 2.66 -16.12
C PRO A 275 -21.50 2.08 -17.48
N LYS A 276 -20.82 2.49 -18.55
CA LYS A 276 -21.00 1.91 -19.88
C LYS A 276 -20.04 0.73 -20.02
N TRP A 277 -20.54 -0.40 -20.51
CA TRP A 277 -19.72 -1.56 -20.85
C TRP A 277 -19.61 -1.65 -22.36
N ILE A 278 -18.39 -1.77 -22.88
CA ILE A 278 -18.12 -1.97 -24.31
C ILE A 278 -17.06 -3.06 -24.39
N ASP A 279 -17.34 -4.14 -25.12
CA ASP A 279 -16.43 -5.27 -25.32
C ASP A 279 -15.81 -5.82 -24.01
N GLY A 280 -16.63 -5.95 -22.96
CA GLY A 280 -16.18 -6.45 -21.66
C GLY A 280 -15.38 -5.45 -20.81
N VAL A 281 -15.20 -4.21 -21.27
CA VAL A 281 -14.47 -3.16 -20.57
C VAL A 281 -15.42 -2.15 -19.94
N LYS A 282 -15.15 -1.80 -18.68
CA LYS A 282 -15.90 -0.78 -17.94
C LYS A 282 -15.37 0.61 -18.29
N TYR A 283 -16.24 1.46 -18.82
CA TYR A 283 -16.00 2.88 -19.06
C TYR A 283 -16.72 3.71 -18.00
N ILE A 284 -15.96 4.54 -17.29
CA ILE A 284 -16.42 5.40 -16.21
C ILE A 284 -16.24 6.85 -16.63
N VAL A 285 -17.24 7.69 -16.38
CA VAL A 285 -17.13 9.14 -16.57
C VAL A 285 -16.07 9.68 -15.61
N PHE A 286 -15.08 10.39 -16.14
CA PHE A 286 -13.90 10.82 -15.39
C PHE A 286 -14.27 11.64 -14.14
N ASP A 287 -15.23 12.56 -14.21
CA ASP A 287 -15.67 13.35 -13.06
C ASP A 287 -16.27 12.49 -11.94
N THR A 288 -17.02 11.45 -12.30
CA THR A 288 -17.55 10.49 -11.31
C THR A 288 -16.43 9.69 -10.67
N PHE A 289 -15.46 9.25 -11.46
CA PHE A 289 -14.28 8.55 -10.97
C PHE A 289 -13.45 9.42 -10.01
N MET A 290 -13.22 10.69 -10.36
CA MET A 290 -12.50 11.65 -9.53
C MET A 290 -13.23 11.95 -8.21
N ARG A 291 -14.56 12.08 -8.25
CA ARG A 291 -15.36 12.24 -7.02
C ARG A 291 -15.22 11.04 -6.08
N ASP A 292 -15.23 9.83 -6.61
CA ASP A 292 -15.07 8.61 -5.80
C ASP A 292 -13.65 8.51 -5.21
N ILE A 293 -12.62 8.84 -6.00
CA ILE A 293 -11.23 8.91 -5.50
C ILE A 293 -11.12 9.87 -4.32
N LYS A 294 -11.62 11.10 -4.45
CA LYS A 294 -11.58 12.10 -3.36
C LYS A 294 -12.26 11.58 -2.10
N LYS A 295 -13.46 10.99 -2.23
CA LYS A 295 -14.21 10.41 -1.12
C LYS A 295 -13.44 9.32 -0.39
N TYR A 296 -12.71 8.45 -1.10
CA TYR A 296 -11.91 7.41 -0.46
C TYR A 296 -10.61 7.96 0.13
N LEU A 297 -9.98 8.93 -0.53
CA LEU A 297 -8.78 9.61 -0.02
C LEU A 297 -9.04 10.35 1.29
N ASP A 298 -10.18 11.04 1.44
CA ASP A 298 -10.52 11.73 2.70
C ASP A 298 -10.51 10.77 3.91
N ILE A 299 -11.01 9.55 3.69
CA ILE A 299 -11.06 8.50 4.71
C ILE A 299 -9.65 7.96 4.96
N GLU A 300 -8.88 7.73 3.89
CA GLU A 300 -7.51 7.22 3.94
C GLU A 300 -6.59 8.19 4.69
N ILE A 301 -6.66 9.48 4.39
CA ILE A 301 -5.89 10.53 5.09
C ILE A 301 -6.26 10.57 6.58
N SER A 302 -7.55 10.44 6.91
CA SER A 302 -8.00 10.37 8.30
C SER A 302 -7.48 9.12 9.02
N PHE A 303 -7.47 7.99 8.32
CA PHE A 303 -6.92 6.74 8.85
C PHE A 303 -5.40 6.80 9.02
N SER A 304 -4.66 7.31 8.04
CA SER A 304 -3.21 7.48 8.13
C SER A 304 -2.82 8.40 9.29
N ARG A 305 -3.58 9.48 9.54
CA ARG A 305 -3.38 10.35 10.72
C ARG A 305 -3.60 9.60 12.03
N LEU A 306 -4.69 8.81 12.12
CA LEU A 306 -4.94 7.95 13.28
C LEU A 306 -3.78 6.97 13.50
N GLN A 307 -3.30 6.31 12.44
CA GLN A 307 -2.21 5.34 12.53
C GLN A 307 -0.89 5.99 12.97
N ALA A 308 -0.55 7.16 12.41
CA ALA A 308 0.62 7.92 12.82
C ALA A 308 0.58 8.31 14.31
N CYS A 309 -0.53 8.89 14.77
CA CYS A 309 -0.67 9.29 16.17
C CYS A 309 -0.69 8.07 17.11
N LYS A 310 -1.21 6.93 16.66
CA LYS A 310 -1.17 5.67 17.43
C LYS A 310 0.25 5.16 17.64
N VAL A 311 1.05 5.16 16.57
CA VAL A 311 2.46 4.76 16.64
C VAL A 311 3.22 5.69 17.57
N LEU A 312 3.04 7.01 17.45
CA LEU A 312 3.67 7.98 18.35
C LEU A 312 3.26 7.78 19.81
N ASN A 313 1.97 7.56 20.06
CA ASN A 313 1.44 7.25 21.38
C ASN A 313 1.99 5.91 21.94
N TYR A 314 2.27 4.92 21.09
CA TYR A 314 2.92 3.68 21.50
C TYR A 314 4.34 3.94 22.03
N TYR A 315 5.09 4.82 21.35
CA TYR A 315 6.41 5.29 21.79
C TYR A 315 6.36 6.40 22.86
N GLY A 316 5.16 6.76 23.33
CA GLY A 316 4.99 7.75 24.41
C GLY A 316 5.34 9.19 24.04
N ILE A 317 5.29 9.54 22.75
CA ILE A 317 5.57 10.89 22.25
C ILE A 317 4.40 11.44 21.43
N THR A 318 4.35 12.76 21.31
CA THR A 318 3.48 13.49 20.39
C THR A 318 4.21 13.85 19.10
N TYR A 319 3.46 14.23 18.06
CA TYR A 319 4.03 14.69 16.80
C TYR A 319 4.84 15.99 16.97
N LYS A 320 4.42 16.89 17.87
CA LYS A 320 5.19 18.10 18.18
C LYS A 320 6.52 17.78 18.85
N GLU A 321 6.54 16.88 19.84
CA GLU A 321 7.79 16.42 20.45
C GLU A 321 8.70 15.75 19.42
N LEU A 322 8.14 14.93 18.53
CA LEU A 322 8.88 14.32 17.41
C LEU A 322 9.53 15.36 16.49
N CYS A 323 8.91 16.52 16.28
CA CYS A 323 9.47 17.64 15.50
C CYS A 323 10.48 18.48 16.30
N GLY A 324 10.82 18.09 17.54
CA GLY A 324 11.75 18.83 18.39
C GLY A 324 11.15 20.03 19.12
N PHE A 325 9.81 20.17 19.14
CA PHE A 325 9.17 21.12 20.05
C PHE A 325 9.27 20.56 21.47
N ASN A 326 9.86 21.33 22.39
CA ASN A 326 10.23 20.96 23.76
C ASN A 326 11.46 19.99 23.83
N LYS A 327 12.59 20.53 24.28
CA LYS A 327 13.96 19.95 24.21
C LYS A 327 14.22 18.65 25.00
N SER A 328 13.22 17.93 25.50
CA SER A 328 13.48 16.61 26.09
C SER A 328 13.85 15.66 24.96
N SER A 329 15.08 15.12 25.01
CA SER A 329 15.61 14.17 24.03
C SER A 329 14.58 13.10 23.70
N THR A 330 14.04 13.13 22.49
CA THR A 330 13.09 12.14 22.00
C THR A 330 13.75 10.77 22.00
N GLN A 331 13.27 9.86 22.84
CA GLN A 331 13.71 8.46 22.88
C GLN A 331 13.12 7.63 21.72
N TYR A 332 12.73 8.27 20.62
CA TYR A 332 12.19 7.57 19.45
C TYR A 332 13.28 6.74 18.79
N ASN A 333 13.13 5.42 18.90
CA ASN A 333 13.96 4.43 18.25
C ASN A 333 13.04 3.37 17.63
N GLU A 334 13.42 2.83 16.48
CA GLU A 334 12.68 1.78 15.80
C GLU A 334 13.65 0.90 15.01
N THR A 335 13.20 -0.28 14.62
CA THR A 335 14.00 -1.26 13.87
C THR A 335 13.42 -1.59 12.49
N SER A 336 12.22 -1.14 12.16
CA SER A 336 11.42 -1.63 11.00
C SER A 336 10.91 -0.56 10.03
N GLY A 337 11.51 0.64 10.02
CA GLY A 337 11.14 1.71 9.07
C GLY A 337 9.78 2.37 9.33
N VAL A 338 9.22 2.18 10.53
CA VAL A 338 7.94 2.73 11.00
C VAL A 338 7.84 4.25 10.77
N PHE A 339 8.93 4.99 10.91
CA PHE A 339 8.99 6.43 10.69
C PHE A 339 8.64 6.79 9.23
N SER A 340 9.14 6.02 8.27
CA SER A 340 8.86 6.24 6.85
C SER A 340 7.40 5.89 6.53
N TYR A 341 6.93 4.72 6.98
CA TYR A 341 5.58 4.20 6.67
C TYR A 341 4.43 4.93 7.37
N TYR A 342 4.65 5.49 8.57
CA TYR A 342 3.58 6.14 9.33
C TYR A 342 3.73 7.65 9.43
N ILE A 343 4.94 8.19 9.52
CA ILE A 343 5.14 9.62 9.76
C ILE A 343 5.33 10.36 8.43
N ILE A 344 6.38 10.03 7.68
CA ILE A 344 6.69 10.74 6.42
C ILE A 344 5.58 10.52 5.38
N LYS A 345 5.10 9.28 5.23
CA LYS A 345 3.96 8.96 4.37
C LYS A 345 2.71 9.78 4.72
N ASN A 346 2.41 9.96 6.02
CA ASN A 346 1.25 10.75 6.44
C ASN A 346 1.36 12.22 6.00
N ILE A 347 2.56 12.81 6.06
CA ILE A 347 2.79 14.17 5.54
C ILE A 347 2.45 14.21 4.04
N PHE A 348 2.97 13.27 3.25
CA PHE A 348 2.67 13.20 1.81
C PHE A 348 1.18 13.02 1.52
N LEU A 349 0.49 12.12 2.22
CA LEU A 349 -0.96 11.89 2.03
C LEU A 349 -1.80 13.10 2.44
N HIS A 350 -1.46 13.76 3.55
CA HIS A 350 -2.18 14.95 4.00
C HIS A 350 -2.13 16.08 2.96
N PHE A 351 -0.99 16.20 2.27
CA PHE A 351 -0.76 17.16 1.20
C PHE A 351 -0.77 16.48 -0.17
N ILE A 352 -1.65 15.48 -0.39
CA ILE A 352 -1.64 14.68 -1.62
C ILE A 352 -1.79 15.51 -2.92
N PRO A 353 -2.58 16.61 -2.97
CA PRO A 353 -2.63 17.44 -4.19
C PRO A 353 -1.28 18.10 -4.48
N ASP A 354 -0.61 18.62 -3.45
CA ASP A 354 0.72 19.24 -3.57
C ASP A 354 1.79 18.19 -3.89
N PHE A 355 1.69 16.99 -3.31
CA PHE A 355 2.58 15.87 -3.60
C PHE A 355 2.46 15.41 -5.07
N LEU A 356 1.24 15.35 -5.62
CA LEU A 356 1.05 15.01 -7.03
C LEU A 356 1.61 16.10 -7.96
N ASN A 357 1.41 17.39 -7.62
CA ASN A 357 2.06 18.49 -8.33
C ASN A 357 3.58 18.37 -8.30
N TRP A 358 4.13 18.10 -7.11
CA TRP A 358 5.56 17.84 -6.94
C TRP A 358 6.02 16.69 -7.82
N CYS A 359 5.29 15.57 -7.86
CA CYS A 359 5.61 14.43 -8.73
C CYS A 359 5.59 14.83 -10.21
N ILE A 360 4.63 15.62 -10.66
CA ILE A 360 4.52 16.04 -12.07
C ILE A 360 5.71 16.88 -12.47
N GLU A 361 6.04 17.90 -11.68
CA GLU A 361 7.15 18.83 -11.93
C GLU A 361 8.50 18.11 -11.97
N ASN A 362 8.67 17.13 -11.08
CA ASN A 362 9.96 16.49 -10.85
C ASN A 362 10.15 15.18 -11.63
N ASN A 363 9.05 14.47 -11.92
CA ASN A 363 9.04 13.17 -12.60
C ASN A 363 8.41 13.19 -14.00
N LYS A 364 8.07 14.38 -14.54
CA LYS A 364 7.52 14.57 -15.89
C LYS A 364 6.20 13.82 -16.12
N ASN A 365 5.24 13.98 -15.20
CA ASN A 365 3.92 13.37 -15.31
C ASN A 365 3.96 11.82 -15.47
N SER A 366 4.80 11.18 -14.64
CA SER A 366 5.03 9.73 -14.60
C SER A 366 5.02 9.19 -13.17
N LEU A 367 4.68 7.91 -13.00
CA LEU A 367 4.89 7.20 -11.74
C LEU A 367 6.38 6.98 -11.45
N GLN A 368 7.20 6.85 -12.49
CA GLN A 368 8.62 6.59 -12.33
C GLN A 368 9.34 7.82 -11.80
N PHE A 369 9.99 7.66 -10.65
CA PHE A 369 10.82 8.68 -10.04
C PHE A 369 12.00 9.04 -10.96
N LYS A 370 12.24 10.34 -11.15
CA LYS A 370 13.43 10.83 -11.86
C LYS A 370 14.66 10.69 -10.96
N LYS A 371 15.34 9.55 -11.08
CA LYS A 371 16.52 9.20 -10.27
C LYS A 371 17.64 10.23 -10.38
N SER A 372 17.80 11.05 -9.36
CA SER A 372 18.96 11.91 -9.13
C SER A 372 18.95 12.41 -7.69
N GLN A 373 20.14 12.64 -7.11
CA GLN A 373 20.23 13.14 -5.74
C GLN A 373 19.53 14.50 -5.57
N SER A 374 19.59 15.37 -6.59
CA SER A 374 18.87 16.65 -6.58
C SER A 374 17.36 16.46 -6.46
N ASN A 375 16.79 15.44 -7.13
CA ASN A 375 15.36 15.16 -7.04
C ASN A 375 14.96 14.66 -5.65
N VAL A 376 15.79 13.82 -5.03
CA VAL A 376 15.60 13.37 -3.65
C VAL A 376 15.64 14.55 -2.68
N PHE A 377 16.58 15.48 -2.85
CA PHE A 377 16.61 16.70 -2.02
C PHE A 377 15.39 17.59 -2.20
N ARG A 378 14.82 17.69 -3.42
CA ARG A 378 13.55 18.40 -3.62
C ARG A 378 12.40 17.74 -2.86
N LEU A 379 12.42 16.41 -2.71
CA LEU A 379 11.42 15.70 -1.90
C LEU A 379 11.63 15.97 -0.39
N VAL A 380 12.89 16.08 0.06
CA VAL A 380 13.19 16.53 1.43
C VAL A 380 12.71 17.97 1.67
N HIS A 381 12.87 18.86 0.68
CA HIS A 381 12.33 20.22 0.75
C HIS A 381 10.81 20.23 0.87
N PHE A 382 10.12 19.39 0.10
CA PHE A 382 8.67 19.20 0.26
C PHE A 382 8.32 18.86 1.72
N ILE A 383 9.04 17.92 2.36
CA ILE A 383 8.80 17.58 3.77
C ILE A 383 9.04 18.80 4.67
N LYS A 384 10.15 19.52 4.47
CA LYS A 384 10.50 20.71 5.25
C LYS A 384 9.41 21.79 5.19
N ASP A 385 8.75 21.95 4.06
CA ASP A 385 7.72 22.99 3.88
C ASP A 385 6.38 22.61 4.55
N HIS A 386 6.17 21.32 4.83
CA HIS A 386 4.88 20.80 5.29
C HIS A 386 4.88 20.22 6.72
N TYR A 387 6.01 19.72 7.22
CA TYR A 387 6.05 18.94 8.47
C TYR A 387 5.57 19.70 9.72
N VAL A 388 5.71 21.04 9.74
CA VAL A 388 5.21 21.90 10.82
C VAL A 388 4.09 22.84 10.37
N ASN A 389 3.42 22.51 9.27
CA ASN A 389 2.25 23.27 8.83
C ASN A 389 1.22 23.34 9.98
N GLU A 390 0.71 24.54 10.25
CA GLU A 390 -0.15 24.80 11.41
C GLU A 390 -1.42 23.94 11.39
N ARG A 391 -2.10 23.84 10.25
CA ARG A 391 -3.32 23.03 10.13
C ARG A 391 -3.03 21.55 10.28
N PHE A 392 -1.93 21.08 9.69
CA PHE A 392 -1.51 19.68 9.82
C PHE A 392 -1.22 19.33 11.27
N THR A 393 -0.38 20.11 11.95
CA THR A 393 0.01 19.89 13.36
C THR A 393 -1.18 19.98 14.31
N GLN A 394 -2.07 20.97 14.16
CA GLN A 394 -3.33 21.04 14.92
C GLN A 394 -4.20 19.79 14.70
N SER A 395 -4.25 19.28 13.47
CA SER A 395 -5.01 18.07 13.17
C SER A 395 -4.42 16.84 13.87
N MET A 396 -3.09 16.70 13.91
CA MET A 396 -2.40 15.64 14.65
C MET A 396 -2.71 15.72 16.15
N GLU A 397 -2.62 16.90 16.76
CA GLU A 397 -2.98 17.11 18.18
C GLU A 397 -4.43 16.74 18.49
N SER A 398 -5.36 17.02 17.58
CA SER A 398 -6.76 16.65 17.75
C SER A 398 -6.96 15.13 17.81
N VAL A 399 -6.19 14.38 17.01
CA VAL A 399 -6.21 12.92 16.99
C VAL A 399 -5.53 12.34 18.23
N GLU A 400 -4.42 12.92 18.68
CA GLU A 400 -3.75 12.54 19.94
C GLU A 400 -4.68 12.69 21.15
N LYS A 401 -5.40 13.82 21.24
CA LYS A 401 -6.45 14.05 22.26
C LYS A 401 -7.61 13.06 22.15
N TRP A 402 -7.93 12.62 20.94
CA TRP A 402 -8.96 11.61 20.73
C TRP A 402 -8.49 10.22 21.21
N ILE A 403 -7.26 9.84 20.88
CA ILE A 403 -6.63 8.58 21.30
C ILE A 403 -6.56 8.47 22.82
N SER A 404 -6.18 9.55 23.52
CA SER A 404 -6.07 9.53 24.98
C SER A 404 -7.38 9.17 25.69
N LYS A 405 -8.53 9.50 25.07
CA LYS A 405 -9.88 9.18 25.56
C LYS A 405 -10.41 7.80 25.15
N HIS A 406 -9.75 7.13 24.19
CA HIS A 406 -10.29 5.94 23.52
C HIS A 406 -9.30 4.76 23.46
N GLN A 407 -8.42 4.64 24.45
CA GLN A 407 -7.37 3.62 24.47
C GLN A 407 -7.88 2.17 24.37
N THR A 408 -9.11 1.90 24.83
CA THR A 408 -9.73 0.56 24.79
C THR A 408 -10.44 0.24 23.47
N ASN A 409 -10.45 1.16 22.51
CA ASN A 409 -11.11 0.94 21.23
C ASN A 409 -10.36 -0.13 20.41
N LYS A 410 -11.08 -1.11 19.84
CA LYS A 410 -10.49 -2.16 18.97
C LYS A 410 -9.63 -1.59 17.83
N MET A 411 -9.97 -0.39 17.34
CA MET A 411 -9.21 0.36 16.34
C MET A 411 -7.77 0.68 16.75
N MET A 412 -7.48 0.68 18.05
CA MET A 412 -6.15 0.93 18.58
C MET A 412 -5.18 -0.22 18.32
N ARG A 413 -5.67 -1.45 18.07
CA ARG A 413 -4.80 -2.61 17.83
C ARG A 413 -4.20 -2.66 16.44
N THR A 414 -4.99 -2.40 15.39
CA THR A 414 -4.55 -2.64 14.00
C THR A 414 -3.39 -1.74 13.57
N LEU A 415 -2.36 -2.28 12.93
CA LEU A 415 -1.23 -1.55 12.33
C LEU A 415 -1.31 -1.52 10.80
N ARG A 416 -2.52 -1.64 10.26
CA ARG A 416 -2.78 -1.45 8.83
C ARG A 416 -2.30 -0.10 8.33
N PHE A 417 -1.81 -0.08 7.10
CA PHE A 417 -1.34 1.14 6.45
C PHE A 417 -2.48 1.83 5.70
N THR A 418 -3.35 1.05 5.07
CA THR A 418 -4.51 1.50 4.29
C THR A 418 -5.85 0.98 4.82
N ILE A 419 -6.83 1.88 4.87
CA ILE A 419 -8.22 1.56 5.22
C ILE A 419 -9.00 0.93 4.06
N THR A 420 -8.47 1.03 2.84
CA THR A 420 -9.16 0.57 1.63
C THR A 420 -8.75 -0.82 1.17
N GLY A 421 -7.69 -1.40 1.77
CA GLY A 421 -7.26 -2.78 1.58
C GLY A 421 -8.21 -3.84 2.16
N ASN A 422 -7.97 -5.09 1.75
CA ASN A 422 -8.65 -6.29 2.27
C ASN A 422 -8.41 -6.45 3.79
N GLU A 423 -9.43 -6.97 4.48
CA GLU A 423 -9.42 -7.21 5.93
C GLU A 423 -9.04 -8.64 6.29
#